data_AF-A0A929VMJ7-F1
#
_entry.id   AF-A0A929VMJ7-F1
#
_cell.length_a   1.000
_cell.length_b   1.000
_cell.length_c   1.000
_cell.angle_alpha   90.00
_cell.angle_beta   90.00
_cell.angle_gamma   90.00
#
_symmetry.space_group_name_H-M   'P 1'
#
loop_
_entity.id
_entity.type
_entity.pdbx_description
1 polymer ?
#
loop_
_entity_poly.entity_id
_entity_poly.type
_entity_poly.pdbx_seq_one_letter_code
_entity_poly.pdbx_strand_id
1 'polypeptide(L)'
;MYFSENEMYFYSSMTKEWAKVPNGKFKEVFEKQKDIGNLEVIPELFKIIEKDSVITEEGSNYIISYKGNDETAKQALLKLSLSSQPTLESTFKNMDIEKYEIKYVIDKNTFYPVEFQTNIKGIIKHDKQGNISFDAESKTTFSDINQVKEFSIPEEAKNAKEMNLNGK
;
A
#
# COMPACT_ATOMS: atom_id res chain seq x y z
N MET A 1 15.29 -2.25 -6.88
CA MET A 1 15.22 -3.47 -6.03
C MET A 1 14.77 -4.61 -6.92
N TYR A 2 15.23 -5.83 -6.67
CA TYR A 2 14.78 -7.03 -7.38
C TYR A 2 14.26 -8.07 -6.40
N PHE A 3 13.15 -8.72 -6.76
CA PHE A 3 12.54 -9.81 -6.01
C PHE A 3 12.30 -11.00 -6.93
N SER A 4 12.91 -12.13 -6.64
CA SER A 4 12.54 -13.43 -7.20
C SER A 4 11.95 -14.30 -6.09
N GLU A 5 11.47 -15.49 -6.42
CA GLU A 5 10.93 -16.44 -5.43
C GLU A 5 11.91 -16.69 -4.27
N ASN A 6 13.22 -16.74 -4.57
CA ASN A 6 14.23 -17.14 -3.60
C ASN A 6 15.14 -15.99 -3.16
N GLU A 7 15.33 -14.96 -3.98
CA GLU A 7 16.36 -13.94 -3.77
C GLU A 7 15.80 -12.52 -3.84
N MET A 8 16.35 -11.66 -3.00
CA MET A 8 15.99 -10.25 -2.94
C MET A 8 17.26 -9.40 -2.94
N TYR A 9 17.25 -8.31 -3.71
CA TYR A 9 18.40 -7.42 -3.88
C TYR A 9 17.98 -5.96 -3.77
N PHE A 10 18.72 -5.19 -2.98
CA PHE A 10 18.51 -3.76 -2.82
C PHE A 10 19.68 -2.97 -3.39
N TYR A 11 19.39 -1.89 -4.11
CA TYR A 11 20.42 -0.95 -4.53
C TYR A 11 20.49 0.17 -3.50
N SER A 12 21.61 0.26 -2.79
CA SER A 12 21.81 1.27 -1.77
C SER A 12 22.06 2.63 -2.42
N SER A 13 21.17 3.60 -2.15
CA SER A 13 21.38 4.97 -2.60
C SER A 13 22.59 5.64 -1.93
N MET A 14 23.01 5.14 -0.76
CA MET A 14 24.15 5.65 0.01
C MET A 14 25.48 5.12 -0.52
N THR A 15 25.62 3.80 -0.65
CA THR A 15 26.87 3.17 -1.09
C THR A 15 26.98 3.05 -2.61
N LYS A 16 25.88 3.28 -3.33
CA LYS A 16 25.78 3.09 -4.80
C LYS A 16 26.09 1.66 -5.25
N GLU A 17 25.88 0.69 -4.36
CA GLU A 17 26.14 -0.72 -4.59
C GLU A 17 24.87 -1.55 -4.40
N TRP A 18 24.81 -2.69 -5.10
CA TRP A 18 23.82 -3.72 -4.82
C TRP A 18 24.20 -4.50 -3.57
N ALA A 19 23.19 -4.86 -2.79
CA ALA A 19 23.32 -5.76 -1.66
C ALA A 19 22.26 -6.86 -1.75
N LYS A 20 22.68 -8.11 -1.52
CA LYS A 20 21.79 -9.26 -1.40
C LYS A 20 21.17 -9.27 -0.01
N VAL A 21 19.85 -9.39 0.05
CA VAL A 21 19.10 -9.43 1.31
C VAL A 21 19.17 -10.85 1.87
N PRO A 22 19.68 -11.07 3.10
CA PRO A 22 19.69 -12.39 3.73
C PRO A 22 18.26 -12.86 4.04
N ASN A 23 18.09 -14.17 4.13
CA ASN A 23 16.85 -14.75 4.64
C ASN A 23 16.62 -14.33 6.11
N GLY A 24 15.36 -14.08 6.45
CA GLY A 24 14.95 -13.68 7.80
C GLY A 24 13.85 -12.62 7.78
N LYS A 25 13.59 -12.02 8.95
CA LYS A 25 12.45 -11.10 9.17
C LYS A 25 12.36 -9.95 8.17
N PHE A 26 13.50 -9.41 7.73
CA PHE A 26 13.52 -8.33 6.75
C PHE A 26 12.92 -8.79 5.42
N LYS A 27 13.32 -9.98 4.94
CA LYS A 27 12.79 -10.58 3.71
C LYS A 27 11.29 -10.86 3.85
N GLU A 28 10.86 -11.44 4.97
CA GLU A 28 9.44 -11.76 5.24
C GLU A 28 8.52 -10.53 5.20
N VAL A 29 8.98 -9.37 5.71
CA VAL A 29 8.20 -8.13 5.66
C VAL A 29 8.02 -7.63 4.23
N PHE A 30 9.07 -7.71 3.42
CA PHE A 30 9.01 -7.27 2.02
C PHE A 30 8.32 -8.29 1.11
N GLU A 31 8.35 -9.58 1.42
CA GLU A 31 7.56 -10.58 0.70
C GLU A 31 6.05 -10.29 0.81
N LYS A 32 5.59 -9.73 1.94
CA LYS A 32 4.20 -9.25 2.07
C LYS A 32 3.91 -8.01 1.21
N GLN A 33 4.94 -7.25 0.82
CA GLN A 33 4.77 -6.10 -0.08
C GLN A 33 4.54 -6.49 -1.53
N LYS A 34 4.80 -7.76 -1.93
CA LYS A 34 4.41 -8.26 -3.26
C LYS A 34 2.90 -8.11 -3.51
N ASP A 35 2.13 -8.08 -2.42
CA ASP A 35 0.67 -7.97 -2.42
C ASP A 35 0.21 -6.49 -2.34
N ILE A 36 1.09 -5.49 -2.47
CA ILE A 36 0.68 -4.06 -2.55
C ILE A 36 -0.21 -3.81 -3.78
N GLY A 37 -0.05 -4.60 -4.84
CA GLY A 37 -0.95 -4.62 -5.99
C GLY A 37 -2.18 -5.52 -5.81
N ASN A 38 -2.42 -6.08 -4.61
CA ASN A 38 -3.56 -6.97 -4.39
C ASN A 38 -4.87 -6.18 -4.42
N LEU A 39 -5.55 -6.26 -5.56
CA LEU A 39 -6.84 -5.63 -5.80
C LEU A 39 -8.00 -6.36 -5.09
N GLU A 40 -7.80 -7.54 -4.51
CA GLU A 40 -8.86 -8.32 -3.84
C GLU A 40 -9.45 -7.59 -2.62
N VAL A 41 -8.67 -6.72 -1.97
CA VAL A 41 -9.16 -5.92 -0.84
C VAL A 41 -10.14 -4.82 -1.29
N ILE A 42 -10.06 -4.39 -2.56
CA ILE A 42 -10.80 -3.24 -3.07
C ILE A 42 -12.32 -3.51 -3.12
N PRO A 43 -12.83 -4.65 -3.61
CA PRO A 43 -14.26 -4.98 -3.50
C PRO A 43 -14.77 -5.01 -2.06
N GLU A 44 -13.98 -5.52 -1.11
CA GLU A 44 -14.39 -5.59 0.30
C GLU A 44 -14.41 -4.21 0.95
N LEU A 45 -13.44 -3.35 0.63
CA LEU A 45 -13.46 -1.94 0.99
C LEU A 45 -14.76 -1.28 0.51
N PHE A 46 -15.10 -1.42 -0.77
CA PHE A 46 -16.29 -0.75 -1.32
C PHE A 46 -17.60 -1.26 -0.74
N LYS A 47 -17.69 -2.52 -0.32
CA LYS A 47 -18.84 -3.03 0.45
C LYS A 47 -19.02 -2.33 1.79
N ILE A 48 -17.94 -1.92 2.46
CA ILE A 48 -18.01 -1.21 3.74
C ILE A 48 -18.57 0.20 3.55
N ILE A 49 -18.12 0.89 2.50
CA ILE A 49 -18.42 2.31 2.24
C ILE A 49 -19.55 2.52 1.21
N GLU A 50 -20.23 1.46 0.78
CA GLU A 50 -21.19 1.48 -0.34
C GLU A 50 -22.26 2.55 -0.19
N LYS A 51 -22.80 2.71 1.04
CA LYS A 51 -23.92 3.60 1.33
C LYS A 51 -23.61 5.08 1.09
N ASP A 52 -22.36 5.48 1.33
CA ASP A 52 -21.91 6.88 1.26
C ASP A 52 -20.96 7.12 0.08
N SER A 53 -20.82 6.12 -0.79
CA SER A 53 -20.03 6.22 -2.02
C SER A 53 -20.84 6.85 -3.15
N VAL A 54 -20.19 7.72 -3.92
CA VAL A 54 -20.75 8.33 -5.13
C VAL A 54 -20.01 7.76 -6.34
N ILE A 55 -20.75 7.33 -7.35
CA ILE A 55 -20.20 6.88 -8.63
C ILE A 55 -20.54 7.92 -9.69
N THR A 56 -19.53 8.42 -10.38
CA THR A 56 -19.67 9.31 -11.53
C THR A 56 -18.99 8.72 -12.76
N GLU A 57 -19.38 9.22 -13.92
CA GLU A 57 -18.78 8.87 -15.21
C GLU A 57 -18.05 10.08 -15.78
N GLU A 58 -16.76 9.93 -16.04
CA GLU A 58 -15.93 11.01 -16.59
C GLU A 58 -15.08 10.47 -17.75
N GLY A 59 -15.41 10.90 -18.97
CA GLY A 59 -14.75 10.43 -20.18
C GLY A 59 -14.80 8.89 -20.31
N SER A 60 -13.62 8.27 -20.39
CA SER A 60 -13.45 6.82 -20.49
C SER A 60 -13.45 6.08 -19.16
N ASN A 61 -13.75 6.75 -18.03
CA ASN A 61 -13.60 6.16 -16.69
C ASN A 61 -14.88 6.25 -15.84
N TYR A 62 -15.06 5.27 -14.97
CA TYR A 62 -15.88 5.39 -13.77
C TYR A 62 -15.03 5.96 -12.64
N ILE A 63 -15.60 6.87 -11.85
CA ILE A 63 -14.97 7.40 -10.64
C ILE A 63 -15.86 7.08 -9.45
N ILE A 64 -15.31 6.33 -8.50
CA ILE A 64 -15.93 6.08 -7.20
C ILE A 64 -15.28 6.99 -6.18
N SER A 65 -16.08 7.80 -5.49
CA SER A 65 -15.62 8.72 -4.47
C SER A 65 -16.33 8.45 -3.15
N TYR A 66 -15.58 8.51 -2.05
CA TYR A 66 -16.10 8.39 -0.70
C TYR A 66 -15.52 9.47 0.19
N LYS A 67 -16.31 9.92 1.16
CA LYS A 67 -15.87 10.82 2.21
C LYS A 67 -16.57 10.48 3.52
N GLY A 68 -15.79 10.29 4.58
CA GLY A 68 -16.33 10.03 5.91
C GLY A 68 -15.33 10.36 7.01
N ASN A 69 -15.82 10.33 8.25
CA ASN A 69 -15.02 10.52 9.46
C ASN A 69 -15.63 9.78 10.66
N ASP A 70 -16.41 8.75 10.37
CA ASP A 70 -17.14 7.95 11.34
C ASP A 70 -16.50 6.55 11.49
N GLU A 71 -17.21 5.65 12.16
CA GLU A 71 -16.77 4.27 12.34
C GLU A 71 -16.67 3.52 11.00
N THR A 72 -17.52 3.83 10.02
CA THR A 72 -17.44 3.28 8.66
C THR A 72 -16.12 3.65 8.00
N ALA A 73 -15.74 4.94 8.08
CA ALA A 73 -14.45 5.44 7.59
C ALA A 73 -13.27 4.74 8.27
N LYS A 74 -13.35 4.54 9.58
CA LYS A 74 -12.32 3.84 10.37
C LYS A 74 -12.19 2.37 9.99
N GLN A 75 -13.30 1.67 9.79
CA GLN A 75 -13.32 0.28 9.34
C GLN A 75 -12.74 0.13 7.93
N ALA A 76 -13.09 1.03 7.02
CA ALA A 76 -12.56 1.09 5.67
C ALA A 76 -11.04 1.31 5.65
N LEU A 77 -10.55 2.28 6.43
CA LEU A 77 -9.12 2.53 6.59
C LEU A 77 -8.38 1.32 7.20
N LEU A 78 -8.95 0.70 8.24
CA LEU A 78 -8.37 -0.48 8.87
C LEU A 78 -8.27 -1.63 7.86
N LYS A 79 -9.33 -1.86 7.06
CA LYS A 79 -9.36 -2.93 6.05
C LYS A 79 -8.22 -2.80 5.04
N LEU A 80 -8.00 -1.59 4.52
CA LEU A 80 -6.89 -1.30 3.60
C LEU A 80 -5.53 -1.36 4.27
N SER A 81 -5.42 -0.91 5.52
CA SER A 81 -4.14 -0.89 6.22
C SER A 81 -3.69 -2.30 6.58
N LEU A 82 -4.61 -3.19 6.99
CA LEU A 82 -4.29 -4.55 7.38
C LEU A 82 -3.91 -5.46 6.21
N SER A 83 -4.36 -5.15 4.97
CA SER A 83 -3.95 -5.94 3.80
C SER A 83 -2.46 -5.79 3.51
N SER A 84 -1.88 -4.61 3.79
CA SER A 84 -0.46 -4.33 3.55
C SER A 84 0.40 -4.45 4.81
N GLN A 85 -0.13 -4.08 5.97
CA GLN A 85 0.60 -4.03 7.23
C GLN A 85 -0.27 -4.50 8.42
N PRO A 86 -0.39 -5.82 8.64
CA PRO A 86 -1.19 -6.39 9.73
C PRO A 86 -0.79 -5.87 11.13
N THR A 87 0.47 -5.47 11.31
CA THR A 87 1.00 -4.97 12.59
C THR A 87 0.44 -3.63 13.01
N LEU A 88 -0.27 -2.91 12.13
CA LEU A 88 -0.85 -1.59 12.42
C LEU A 88 -2.25 -1.66 13.03
N GLU A 89 -2.81 -2.86 13.24
CA GLU A 89 -4.17 -3.03 13.77
C GLU A 89 -4.42 -2.26 15.07
N SER A 90 -3.52 -2.41 16.05
CA SER A 90 -3.64 -1.76 17.36
C SER A 90 -3.52 -0.24 17.27
N THR A 91 -2.68 0.25 16.36
CA THR A 91 -2.49 1.68 16.07
C THR A 91 -3.78 2.31 15.55
N PHE A 92 -4.43 1.67 14.57
CA PHE A 92 -5.64 2.20 13.96
C PHE A 92 -6.90 1.98 14.83
N LYS A 93 -6.93 0.97 15.70
CA LYS A 93 -8.04 0.80 16.67
C LYS A 93 -8.19 1.99 17.62
N ASN A 94 -7.09 2.62 18.03
CA ASN A 94 -7.09 3.75 18.96
C ASN A 94 -7.05 5.11 18.24
N MET A 95 -7.33 5.13 16.95
CA MET A 95 -7.40 6.35 16.15
C MET A 95 -8.76 7.04 16.30
N ASP A 96 -8.71 8.36 16.45
CA ASP A 96 -9.82 9.25 16.13
C ASP A 96 -9.61 9.75 14.69
N ILE A 97 -10.52 9.39 13.79
CA ILE A 97 -10.46 9.79 12.39
C ILE A 97 -11.20 11.13 12.23
N GLU A 98 -10.53 12.14 11.68
CA GLU A 98 -11.13 13.45 11.42
C GLU A 98 -11.64 13.55 9.98
N LYS A 99 -10.95 12.87 9.07
CA LYS A 99 -11.23 12.89 7.64
C LYS A 99 -10.69 11.62 6.99
N TYR A 100 -11.52 11.01 6.14
CA TYR A 100 -11.09 10.00 5.19
C TYR A 100 -11.79 10.23 3.86
N GLU A 101 -11.01 10.41 2.80
CA GLU A 101 -11.51 10.49 1.43
C GLU A 101 -10.84 9.41 0.59
N ILE A 102 -11.63 8.79 -0.29
CA ILE A 102 -11.14 7.84 -1.29
C ILE A 102 -11.59 8.32 -2.66
N LYS A 103 -10.70 8.21 -3.65
CA LYS A 103 -11.04 8.28 -5.08
C LYS A 103 -10.49 7.05 -5.78
N TYR A 104 -11.34 6.32 -6.48
CA TYR A 104 -10.96 5.16 -7.27
C TYR A 104 -11.45 5.33 -8.70
N VAL A 105 -10.53 5.17 -9.65
CA VAL A 105 -10.78 5.37 -11.07
C VAL A 105 -10.66 4.03 -11.78
N ILE A 106 -11.67 3.68 -12.57
CA ILE A 106 -11.77 2.42 -13.30
C ILE A 106 -11.97 2.72 -14.77
N ASP A 107 -11.19 2.10 -15.64
CA ASP A 107 -11.36 2.20 -17.10
C ASP A 107 -12.66 1.49 -17.54
N LYS A 108 -13.50 2.16 -18.34
CA LYS A 108 -14.82 1.64 -18.75
C LYS A 108 -14.75 0.45 -19.70
N ASN A 109 -13.65 0.32 -20.46
CA ASN A 109 -13.52 -0.70 -21.50
C ASN A 109 -12.99 -2.02 -20.93
N THR A 110 -12.00 -1.93 -20.04
CA THR A 110 -11.26 -3.06 -19.46
C THR A 110 -11.71 -3.42 -18.04
N PHE A 111 -12.40 -2.50 -17.36
CA PHE A 111 -12.72 -2.57 -15.93
C PHE A 111 -11.49 -2.67 -15.03
N TYR A 112 -10.32 -2.31 -15.55
CA TYR A 112 -9.09 -2.27 -14.77
C TYR A 112 -8.99 -0.99 -13.94
N PRO A 113 -8.37 -1.04 -12.76
CA PRO A 113 -8.04 0.17 -12.02
C PRO A 113 -7.09 1.03 -12.85
N VAL A 114 -7.27 2.34 -12.76
CA VAL A 114 -6.38 3.35 -13.31
C VAL A 114 -5.66 4.07 -12.18
N GLU A 115 -6.41 4.42 -11.12
CA GLU A 115 -5.93 5.24 -10.03
C GLU A 115 -6.67 4.94 -8.73
N PHE A 116 -5.97 4.95 -7.61
CA PHE A 116 -6.53 4.92 -6.26
C PHE A 116 -5.87 6.01 -5.42
N GLN A 117 -6.65 6.93 -4.87
CA GLN A 117 -6.18 8.00 -4.00
C GLN A 117 -6.86 7.93 -2.64
N THR A 118 -6.13 8.33 -1.60
CA THR A 118 -6.66 8.47 -0.25
C THR A 118 -6.17 9.75 0.42
N ASN A 119 -7.05 10.46 1.11
CA ASN A 119 -6.67 11.52 2.05
C ASN A 119 -7.14 11.14 3.44
N ILE A 120 -6.23 11.10 4.41
CA ILE A 120 -6.53 10.72 5.78
C ILE A 120 -6.02 11.80 6.72
N LYS A 121 -6.88 12.22 7.64
CA LYS A 121 -6.50 13.07 8.76
C LYS A 121 -7.03 12.47 10.05
N GLY A 122 -6.19 12.42 11.08
CA GLY A 122 -6.61 11.84 12.35
C GLY A 122 -5.59 12.02 13.46
N ILE A 123 -5.95 11.45 14.60
CA ILE A 123 -5.15 11.48 15.83
C ILE A 123 -5.05 10.06 16.36
N ILE A 124 -3.83 9.57 16.55
CA ILE A 124 -3.55 8.30 17.21
C ILE A 124 -3.30 8.59 18.69
N LYS A 125 -4.12 8.01 19.57
CA LYS A 125 -3.95 8.15 21.02
C LYS A 125 -2.95 7.12 21.53
N HIS A 126 -1.87 7.59 22.16
CA HIS A 126 -0.92 6.74 22.88
C HIS A 126 -0.90 7.07 24.37
N ASP A 127 -1.19 6.08 25.21
CA ASP A 127 -1.29 6.24 26.67
C ASP A 127 -0.02 6.79 27.34
N LYS A 128 1.17 6.60 26.71
CA LYS A 128 2.47 6.95 27.31
C LYS A 128 3.32 7.94 26.52
N GLN A 129 2.97 8.23 25.26
CA GLN A 129 3.81 9.05 24.35
C GLN A 129 3.11 10.32 23.86
N GLY A 130 1.89 10.59 24.34
CA GLY A 130 1.07 11.69 23.86
C GLY A 130 0.35 11.34 22.55
N ASN A 131 -0.57 12.19 22.14
CA ASN A 131 -1.33 12.00 20.91
C ASN A 131 -0.48 12.37 19.69
N ILE A 132 -0.53 11.55 18.64
CA ILE A 132 0.13 11.82 17.36
C ILE A 132 -0.93 12.23 16.36
N SER A 133 -0.93 13.49 15.92
CA SER A 133 -1.73 13.93 14.79
C SER A 133 -1.02 13.65 13.47
N PHE A 134 -1.79 13.34 12.43
CA PHE A 134 -1.25 13.14 11.09
C PHE A 134 -2.23 13.62 10.03
N ASP A 135 -1.66 14.03 8.90
CA ASP A 135 -2.35 14.42 7.68
C ASP A 135 -1.57 13.78 6.52
N ALA A 136 -2.21 12.88 5.80
CA ALA A 136 -1.56 12.02 4.81
C ALA A 136 -2.39 11.92 3.53
N GLU A 137 -1.71 12.08 2.41
CA GLU A 137 -2.25 11.89 1.07
C GLU A 137 -1.48 10.75 0.38
N SER A 138 -2.20 9.88 -0.34
CA SER A 138 -1.60 8.85 -1.17
C SER A 138 -2.27 8.81 -2.54
N LYS A 139 -1.47 8.52 -3.57
CA LYS A 139 -1.91 8.32 -4.94
C LYS A 139 -1.17 7.13 -5.54
N THR A 140 -1.92 6.13 -5.97
CA THR A 140 -1.44 4.94 -6.65
C THR A 140 -2.01 4.93 -8.06
N THR A 141 -1.16 4.73 -9.06
CA THR A 141 -1.57 4.56 -10.47
C THR A 141 -1.23 3.16 -10.94
N PHE A 142 -2.11 2.58 -11.75
CA PHE A 142 -1.96 1.23 -12.27
C PHE A 142 -1.75 1.29 -13.78
N SER A 143 -0.76 0.56 -14.28
CA SER A 143 -0.46 0.43 -15.71
C SER A 143 0.01 -0.99 -16.02
N ASP A 144 0.04 -1.34 -17.31
CA ASP A 144 0.61 -2.60 -17.81
C ASP A 144 0.05 -3.88 -17.14
N ILE A 145 -1.21 -3.82 -16.69
CA ILE A 145 -1.90 -4.95 -16.04
C ILE A 145 -1.95 -6.13 -17.01
N ASN A 146 -1.39 -7.27 -16.58
CA ASN A 146 -1.20 -8.48 -17.39
C ASN A 146 -0.29 -8.30 -18.63
N GLN A 147 0.51 -7.22 -18.70
CA GLN A 147 1.41 -6.94 -19.83
C GLN A 147 2.89 -7.03 -19.45
N VAL A 148 3.21 -7.24 -18.17
CA VAL A 148 4.60 -7.38 -17.70
C VAL A 148 5.18 -8.71 -18.15
N LYS A 149 6.31 -8.64 -18.86
CA LYS A 149 7.08 -9.80 -19.30
C LYS A 149 7.98 -10.30 -18.17
N GLU A 150 8.42 -11.54 -18.29
CA GLU A 150 9.47 -12.09 -17.43
C GLU A 150 10.71 -11.19 -17.42
N PHE A 151 11.32 -11.02 -16.25
CA PHE A 151 12.53 -10.23 -16.08
C PHE A 151 13.67 -11.13 -15.59
N SER A 152 14.90 -10.77 -15.94
CA SER A 152 16.11 -11.40 -15.40
C SER A 152 16.79 -10.46 -14.41
N ILE A 153 17.28 -10.99 -13.30
CA ILE A 153 18.11 -10.21 -12.37
C ILE A 153 19.44 -9.87 -13.06
N PRO A 154 19.88 -8.60 -13.07
CA PRO A 154 21.18 -8.22 -13.64
C PRO A 154 22.36 -8.87 -12.91
N GLU A 155 23.43 -9.18 -13.63
CA GLU A 155 24.64 -9.81 -13.06
C GLU A 155 25.27 -8.96 -11.93
N GLU A 156 25.25 -7.64 -12.05
CA GLU A 156 25.73 -6.73 -10.99
C GLU A 156 24.98 -6.90 -9.67
N ALA A 157 23.67 -7.19 -9.74
CA ALA A 157 22.88 -7.49 -8.56
C ALA A 157 23.16 -8.91 -8.05
N LYS A 158 23.25 -9.91 -8.94
CA LYS A 158 23.53 -11.30 -8.54
C LYS A 158 24.85 -11.46 -7.79
N ASN A 159 25.86 -10.68 -8.18
CA ASN A 159 27.19 -10.67 -7.58
C ASN A 159 27.29 -9.81 -6.31
N ALA A 160 26.17 -9.24 -5.86
CA ALA A 160 26.13 -8.42 -4.66
C ALA A 160 26.53 -9.21 -3.40
N LYS A 161 27.26 -8.55 -2.51
CA LYS A 161 27.52 -9.08 -1.17
C LYS A 161 26.23 -9.11 -0.36
N GLU A 162 26.12 -10.08 0.52
CA GLU A 162 25.01 -10.12 1.48
C GLU A 162 25.08 -8.93 2.43
N MET A 163 23.96 -8.24 2.64
CA MET A 163 23.89 -7.11 3.55
C MET A 163 23.98 -7.60 4.99
N ASN A 164 24.78 -6.91 5.80
CA ASN A 164 24.82 -7.17 7.22
C ASN A 164 23.66 -6.45 7.92
N LEU A 165 22.61 -7.19 8.26
CA LEU A 165 21.46 -6.70 9.03
C LEU A 165 21.75 -6.53 10.54
N ASN A 166 22.84 -7.13 11.02
CA ASN A 166 23.29 -6.97 12.40
C ASN A 166 24.26 -5.79 12.42
N GLY A 167 23.71 -4.58 12.51
CA GLY A 167 24.50 -3.36 12.57
C GLY A 167 25.66 -3.48 13.57
N LYS A 168 26.86 -3.17 13.11
CA LYS A 168 27.88 -2.52 13.92
C LYS A 168 28.04 -1.11 13.40
#